data_AF-A0A942SL79-F1
#
_entry.id   AF-A0A942SL79-F1
#
_cell.length_a   1.000
_cell.length_b   1.000
_cell.length_c   1.000
_cell.angle_alpha   90.00
_cell.angle_beta   90.00
_cell.angle_gamma   90.00
#
_symmetry.space_group_name_H-M   'P 1'
#
loop_
_entity.id
_entity.type
_entity.pdbx_description
1 polymer ?
#
loop_
_entity_poly.entity_id
_entity_poly.type
_entity_poly.pdbx_seq_one_letter_code
_entity_poly.pdbx_strand_id
1 'polypeptide(L)'
;MNENKKKPFYKLWWFWLIAVIVVLGAIGAVQESNNGNTKAETKQSTTNKQKEKKTTTPKSLEEKIADDINKKLGSKSNTKKKRIVELVALGESNDKLVNIKLSGDSILTNNFTRQSLLSKSGDVFQSIYKNKDVSKVTVFWQMPLVDSYGKESDQNVLNITLTRDTYNKIDWKNFNYENYKQIADSYFMHPALLKK
;
A
#
# COMPACT_ATOMS: atom_id res chain seq x y z
N MET A 1 7.43 -32.38 -28.11
CA MET A 1 6.96 -30.97 -28.13
C MET A 1 5.63 -30.93 -27.39
N ASN A 2 5.61 -30.44 -26.15
CA ASN A 2 4.37 -30.35 -25.36
C ASN A 2 4.03 -28.87 -25.18
N GLU A 3 3.07 -28.39 -25.96
CA GLU A 3 2.55 -27.03 -25.85
C GLU A 3 1.61 -26.92 -24.65
N ASN A 4 2.02 -26.12 -23.67
CA ASN A 4 1.18 -25.77 -22.53
C ASN A 4 0.12 -24.73 -22.96
N LYS A 5 -1.06 -25.19 -23.41
CA LYS A 5 -2.21 -24.31 -23.62
C LYS A 5 -2.71 -23.78 -22.27
N LYS A 6 -2.38 -22.52 -21.97
CA LYS A 6 -2.90 -21.79 -20.79
C LYS A 6 -4.43 -21.74 -20.86
N LYS A 7 -5.09 -22.03 -19.73
CA LYS A 7 -6.56 -21.98 -19.65
C LYS A 7 -7.03 -20.55 -19.94
N PRO A 8 -8.00 -20.35 -20.84
CA PRO A 8 -8.48 -19.03 -21.18
C PRO A 8 -9.13 -18.33 -19.97
N PHE A 9 -8.88 -17.04 -19.84
CA PHE A 9 -9.26 -16.23 -18.68
C PHE A 9 -10.78 -16.19 -18.41
N TYR A 10 -11.62 -16.35 -19.44
CA TYR A 10 -13.08 -16.38 -19.32
C TYR A 10 -13.63 -17.67 -18.68
N LYS A 11 -12.78 -18.68 -18.43
CA LYS A 11 -13.17 -19.90 -17.69
C LYS A 11 -12.97 -19.79 -16.19
N LEU A 12 -12.33 -18.73 -15.70
CA LEU A 12 -12.16 -18.52 -14.27
C LEU A 12 -13.38 -17.78 -13.71
N TRP A 13 -13.90 -18.27 -12.58
CA TRP A 13 -15.17 -17.81 -11.99
C TRP A 13 -15.23 -16.30 -11.71
N TRP A 14 -14.10 -15.69 -11.34
CA TRP A 14 -13.99 -14.25 -11.09
C TRP A 14 -14.28 -13.36 -12.31
N PHE A 15 -14.12 -13.87 -13.55
CA PHE A 15 -14.46 -13.11 -14.76
C PHE A 15 -15.96 -12.82 -14.86
N TRP A 16 -16.81 -13.76 -14.44
CA TRP A 16 -18.26 -13.60 -14.43
C TRP A 16 -18.73 -12.60 -13.36
N LEU A 17 -18.03 -12.53 -12.23
CA LEU A 17 -18.30 -11.54 -11.18
C LEU A 17 -18.09 -10.10 -11.70
N ILE A 18 -17.00 -9.86 -12.43
CA ILE A 18 -16.68 -8.56 -13.01
C ILE A 18 -17.72 -8.18 -14.09
N ALA A 19 -18.11 -9.13 -14.95
CA ALA A 19 -19.09 -8.88 -16.01
C ALA A 19 -20.45 -8.40 -15.44
N VAL A 20 -20.91 -8.97 -14.33
CA VAL A 20 -22.17 -8.57 -13.68
C VAL A 20 -22.10 -7.14 -13.11
N ILE A 21 -20.97 -6.77 -12.50
CA ILE A 21 -20.77 -5.42 -11.92
C ILE A 21 -20.77 -4.34 -13.02
N VAL A 22 -20.16 -4.61 -14.17
CA VAL A 22 -20.11 -3.65 -15.29
C VAL A 22 -21.51 -3.44 -15.88
N VAL A 23 -22.32 -4.49 -16.01
CA VAL A 23 -23.70 -4.37 -16.52
C VAL A 23 -24.61 -3.64 -15.53
N LEU A 24 -24.47 -3.88 -14.22
CA LEU A 24 -25.24 -3.16 -13.20
C LEU A 24 -24.79 -1.68 -13.07
N GLY A 25 -23.50 -1.41 -13.22
CA GLY A 25 -22.94 -0.05 -13.17
C GLY A 25 -23.37 0.83 -14.34
N ALA A 26 -23.70 0.25 -15.49
CA ALA A 26 -24.19 1.00 -16.66
C ALA A 26 -25.64 1.48 -16.51
N ILE A 27 -26.44 0.91 -15.59
CA ILE A 27 -27.85 1.28 -15.39
C ILE A 27 -28.00 2.43 -14.36
N GLY A 28 -27.00 2.66 -13.50
CA GLY A 28 -27.05 3.64 -12.42
C GLY A 28 -26.73 5.10 -12.79
N ALA A 29 -26.46 5.40 -14.07
CA ALA A 29 -26.04 6.72 -14.52
C ALA A 29 -27.13 7.45 -15.34
N VAL A 30 -28.36 7.53 -14.82
CA VAL A 30 -29.33 8.56 -15.20
C VAL A 30 -30.03 9.04 -13.93
N GLN A 31 -29.59 10.15 -13.35
CA GLN A 31 -30.40 10.91 -12.41
C GLN A 31 -30.17 12.41 -12.58
N GLU A 32 -31.25 13.07 -12.95
CA GLU A 32 -31.42 14.51 -13.19
C GLU A 32 -31.90 15.22 -11.91
N SER A 33 -31.51 16.49 -11.81
CA SER A 33 -31.60 17.39 -10.65
C SER A 33 -33.02 17.85 -10.27
N ASN A 34 -33.30 18.06 -8.97
CA ASN A 34 -33.83 19.35 -8.46
C ASN A 34 -34.09 19.41 -6.92
N ASN A 35 -33.50 20.45 -6.31
CA ASN A 35 -34.03 21.47 -5.39
C ASN A 35 -34.90 21.13 -4.14
N GLY A 36 -34.58 21.77 -3.00
CA GLY A 36 -35.52 22.06 -1.90
C GLY A 36 -34.94 21.98 -0.48
N ASN A 37 -34.61 23.13 0.12
CA ASN A 37 -34.06 23.29 1.47
C ASN A 37 -35.17 23.71 2.47
N THR A 38 -35.31 23.02 3.62
CA THR A 38 -36.19 23.43 4.74
C THR A 38 -35.52 23.18 6.11
N LYS A 39 -35.56 24.23 6.96
CA LYS A 39 -35.06 24.36 8.35
C LYS A 39 -35.58 23.33 9.36
N ALA A 40 -34.79 23.06 10.41
CA ALA A 40 -35.28 22.99 11.81
C ALA A 40 -34.15 23.14 12.85
N GLU A 41 -34.43 23.89 13.91
CA GLU A 41 -33.59 24.19 15.09
C GLU A 41 -33.50 23.04 16.11
N THR A 42 -32.33 22.98 16.76
CA THR A 42 -32.02 22.80 18.19
C THR A 42 -33.05 22.13 19.13
N LYS A 43 -32.63 21.03 19.80
CA LYS A 43 -32.73 20.86 21.27
C LYS A 43 -31.93 19.66 21.79
N GLN A 44 -31.28 19.92 22.92
CA GLN A 44 -30.35 19.10 23.70
C GLN A 44 -31.13 18.26 24.74
N SER A 45 -30.82 16.97 24.92
CA SER A 45 -30.72 16.37 26.27
C SER A 45 -30.08 14.96 26.27
N THR A 46 -29.12 14.85 27.19
CA THR A 46 -28.44 13.73 27.87
C THR A 46 -29.24 12.44 28.12
N THR A 47 -28.58 11.27 27.95
CA THR A 47 -28.30 10.24 29.00
C THR A 47 -28.27 8.78 28.49
N ASN A 48 -27.21 8.07 28.91
CA ASN A 48 -27.03 6.61 29.08
C ASN A 48 -26.99 5.63 27.89
N LYS A 49 -25.75 5.18 27.63
CA LYS A 49 -25.27 3.81 27.86
C LYS A 49 -26.12 2.68 27.26
N GLN A 50 -25.90 2.40 25.97
CA GLN A 50 -26.07 1.07 25.42
C GLN A 50 -24.71 0.50 25.00
N LYS A 51 -24.35 -0.56 25.70
CA LYS A 51 -23.19 -1.42 25.51
C LYS A 51 -23.36 -2.15 24.18
N GLU A 52 -22.87 -1.57 23.09
CA GLU A 52 -22.82 -2.26 21.81
C GLU A 52 -21.57 -3.13 21.75
N LYS A 53 -21.81 -4.42 21.94
CA LYS A 53 -20.90 -5.52 21.71
C LYS A 53 -20.29 -5.34 20.31
N LYS A 54 -19.03 -4.87 20.26
CA LYS A 54 -18.23 -4.88 19.03
C LYS A 54 -18.12 -6.31 18.55
N THR A 55 -19.00 -6.69 17.64
CA THR A 55 -18.84 -7.86 16.80
C THR A 55 -17.55 -7.61 16.00
N THR A 56 -16.47 -8.27 16.41
CA THR A 56 -15.19 -8.25 15.72
C THR A 56 -15.35 -8.97 14.39
N THR A 57 -15.80 -8.26 13.36
CA THR A 57 -15.56 -8.63 11.98
C THR A 57 -14.04 -8.79 11.82
N PRO A 58 -13.54 -9.92 11.30
CA PRO A 58 -12.11 -10.11 11.13
C PRO A 58 -11.60 -9.04 10.17
N LYS A 59 -10.73 -8.15 10.66
CA LYS A 59 -10.05 -7.15 9.82
C LYS A 59 -9.42 -7.81 8.60
N SER A 60 -9.58 -7.18 7.44
CA SER A 60 -8.92 -7.64 6.21
C SER A 60 -7.40 -7.63 6.37
N LEU A 61 -6.68 -8.31 5.48
CA LEU A 61 -5.22 -8.33 5.53
C LEU A 61 -4.66 -6.91 5.37
N GLU A 62 -5.22 -6.15 4.45
CA GLU A 62 -4.85 -4.78 4.15
C GLU A 62 -5.07 -3.87 5.36
N GLU A 63 -6.18 -4.01 6.07
CA GLU A 63 -6.44 -3.24 7.30
C GLU A 63 -5.40 -3.53 8.38
N LYS A 64 -5.06 -4.81 8.59
CA LYS A 64 -4.02 -5.20 9.57
C LYS A 64 -2.65 -4.66 9.19
N ILE A 65 -2.28 -4.76 7.91
CA ILE A 65 -1.03 -4.20 7.39
C ILE A 65 -1.03 -2.68 7.59
N ALA A 66 -2.12 -2.00 7.21
CA ALA A 66 -2.21 -0.55 7.32
C ALA A 66 -2.07 -0.08 8.77
N ASP A 67 -2.71 -0.76 9.71
CA ASP A 67 -2.59 -0.45 11.14
C ASP A 67 -1.15 -0.64 11.65
N ASP A 68 -0.51 -1.76 11.33
CA ASP A 68 0.87 -2.05 11.75
C ASP A 68 1.86 -1.04 11.17
N ILE A 69 1.73 -0.72 9.88
CA ILE A 69 2.57 0.28 9.20
C ILE A 69 2.34 1.67 9.79
N ASN A 70 1.09 2.10 9.98
CA ASN A 70 0.79 3.41 10.56
C ASN A 70 1.26 3.52 12.01
N LYS A 71 1.18 2.44 12.79
CA LYS A 71 1.70 2.38 14.16
C LYS A 71 3.22 2.53 14.18
N LYS A 72 3.92 1.89 13.23
CA LYS A 72 5.39 1.86 13.21
C LYS A 72 6.01 3.10 12.56
N LEU A 73 5.37 3.67 11.54
CA LEU A 73 5.93 4.74 10.69
C LEU A 73 5.16 6.08 10.78
N GLY A 74 4.08 6.11 11.55
CA GLY A 74 3.11 7.22 11.57
C GLY A 74 2.15 7.17 10.38
N SER A 75 0.92 7.68 10.59
CA SER A 75 -0.13 7.71 9.55
C SER A 75 0.07 8.77 8.46
N LYS A 76 1.03 9.69 8.68
CA LYS A 76 1.41 10.74 7.74
C LYS A 76 2.92 10.83 7.64
N SER A 77 3.41 11.31 6.50
CA SER A 77 4.79 11.78 6.37
C SER A 77 5.00 13.10 7.11
N ASN A 78 6.26 13.52 7.24
CA ASN A 78 6.59 14.85 7.76
C ASN A 78 6.17 16.01 6.82
N THR A 79 5.76 15.70 5.58
CA THR A 79 5.13 16.63 4.63
C THR A 79 3.60 16.62 4.71
N LYS A 80 3.02 16.00 5.76
CA LYS A 80 1.57 15.89 6.02
C LYS A 80 0.77 15.04 5.01
N LYS A 81 1.43 14.43 4.03
CA LYS A 81 0.80 13.46 3.10
C LYS A 81 0.46 12.16 3.85
N LYS A 82 -0.59 11.44 3.43
CA LYS A 82 -0.91 10.12 4.00
C LYS A 82 0.30 9.20 3.81
N ARG A 83 0.67 8.46 4.86
CA ARG A 83 1.82 7.55 4.81
C ARG A 83 1.58 6.46 3.77
N ILE A 84 0.42 5.82 3.79
CA ILE A 84 0.01 4.81 2.82
C ILE A 84 -0.79 5.52 1.72
N VAL A 85 -0.24 5.51 0.51
CA VAL A 85 -0.88 6.04 -0.70
C VAL A 85 -1.75 4.98 -1.35
N GLU A 86 -1.24 3.76 -1.42
CA GLU A 86 -1.89 2.62 -2.04
C GLU A 86 -1.44 1.34 -1.32
N LEU A 87 -2.37 0.42 -1.06
CA LEU A 87 -2.08 -0.89 -0.50
C LEU A 87 -3.03 -1.89 -1.15
N VAL A 88 -2.46 -2.89 -1.79
CA VAL A 88 -3.19 -3.92 -2.51
C VAL A 88 -2.60 -5.28 -2.13
N ALA A 89 -3.42 -6.20 -1.61
CA ALA A 89 -3.05 -7.60 -1.47
C ALA A 89 -3.86 -8.45 -2.47
N LEU A 90 -3.18 -9.29 -3.23
CA LEU A 90 -3.78 -10.17 -4.24
C LEU A 90 -3.34 -11.61 -4.01
N GLY A 91 -4.08 -12.57 -4.55
CA GLY A 91 -3.76 -13.99 -4.47
C GLY A 91 -4.44 -14.71 -3.31
N GLU A 92 -4.23 -16.02 -3.28
CA GLU A 92 -4.85 -16.92 -2.30
C GLU A 92 -3.91 -17.17 -1.11
N SER A 93 -4.37 -17.92 -0.10
CA SER A 93 -3.54 -18.29 1.06
C SER A 93 -2.22 -18.93 0.61
N ASN A 94 -1.13 -18.59 1.30
CA ASN A 94 0.26 -18.95 0.99
C ASN A 94 0.85 -18.42 -0.34
N ASP A 95 0.09 -17.69 -1.16
CA ASP A 95 0.61 -17.02 -2.36
C ASP A 95 0.19 -15.54 -2.44
N LYS A 96 -0.07 -14.90 -1.29
CA LYS A 96 -0.49 -13.51 -1.28
C LYS A 96 0.67 -12.61 -1.70
N LEU A 97 0.41 -11.74 -2.67
CA LEU A 97 1.31 -10.70 -3.13
C LEU A 97 0.84 -9.37 -2.56
N VAL A 98 1.72 -8.63 -1.89
CA VAL A 98 1.40 -7.33 -1.32
C VAL A 98 2.20 -6.24 -2.03
N ASN A 99 1.49 -5.29 -2.64
CA ASN A 99 2.08 -4.06 -3.15
C ASN A 99 1.67 -2.91 -2.25
N ILE A 100 2.67 -2.19 -1.72
CA ILE A 100 2.44 -1.04 -0.84
C ILE A 100 3.21 0.17 -1.35
N LYS A 101 2.49 1.28 -1.58
CA LYS A 101 3.04 2.57 -1.96
C LYS A 101 2.96 3.52 -0.78
N LEU A 102 4.11 4.08 -0.42
CA LEU A 102 4.29 4.89 0.77
C LEU A 102 4.82 6.27 0.41
N SER A 103 4.26 7.31 1.02
CA SER A 103 4.85 8.65 0.97
C SER A 103 6.12 8.67 1.82
N GLY A 104 7.26 9.08 1.25
CA GLY A 104 8.51 9.27 1.97
C GLY A 104 8.50 10.53 2.85
N ASP A 105 9.40 10.58 3.82
CA ASP A 105 9.67 11.82 4.57
C ASP A 105 10.70 12.65 3.81
N SER A 106 10.48 13.96 3.72
CA SER A 106 11.45 14.89 3.15
C SER A 106 12.55 15.17 4.19
N ILE A 107 13.80 14.90 3.86
CA ILE A 107 14.94 15.03 4.79
C ILE A 107 16.00 15.94 4.16
N LEU A 108 16.85 16.53 5.01
CA LEU A 108 17.85 17.56 4.66
C LEU A 108 18.76 17.19 3.48
N THR A 109 19.19 15.93 3.34
CA THR A 109 20.09 15.50 2.25
C THR A 109 19.66 14.18 1.62
N ASN A 110 20.02 13.97 0.35
CA ASN A 110 19.68 12.76 -0.40
C ASN A 110 20.25 11.49 0.25
N ASN A 111 21.44 11.55 0.85
CA ASN A 111 22.05 10.43 1.55
C ASN A 111 21.23 10.00 2.77
N PHE A 112 20.81 10.96 3.61
CA PHE A 112 19.96 10.65 4.76
C PHE A 112 18.57 10.19 4.34
N THR A 113 17.99 10.80 3.28
CA THR A 113 16.74 10.34 2.68
C THR A 113 16.85 8.88 2.26
N ARG A 114 17.88 8.54 1.47
CA ARG A 114 18.13 7.16 1.03
C ARG A 114 18.21 6.19 2.19
N GLN A 115 19.06 6.46 3.18
CA GLN A 115 19.23 5.58 4.34
C GLN A 115 17.93 5.43 5.13
N SER A 116 17.17 6.52 5.31
CA SER A 116 15.87 6.47 5.99
C SER A 116 14.87 5.60 5.25
N LEU A 117 14.74 5.75 3.94
CA LEU A 117 13.80 4.95 3.13
C LEU A 117 14.20 3.47 3.10
N LEU A 118 15.49 3.16 2.96
CA LEU A 118 16.00 1.79 3.00
C LEU A 118 15.71 1.14 4.37
N SER A 119 16.02 1.81 5.48
CA SER A 119 15.74 1.31 6.82
C SER A 119 14.24 1.10 7.06
N LYS A 120 13.41 2.07 6.69
CA LYS A 120 11.94 1.98 6.83
C LYS A 120 11.35 0.88 5.95
N SER A 121 11.95 0.60 4.79
CA SER A 121 11.55 -0.56 3.97
C SER A 121 11.74 -1.86 4.74
N GLY A 122 12.83 -1.98 5.50
CA GLY A 122 13.05 -3.14 6.38
C GLY A 122 11.98 -3.28 7.45
N ASP A 123 11.52 -2.18 8.04
CA ASP A 123 10.38 -2.18 8.98
C ASP A 123 9.06 -2.61 8.33
N VAL A 124 8.83 -2.19 7.09
CA VAL A 124 7.65 -2.58 6.30
C VAL A 124 7.69 -4.08 5.98
N PHE A 125 8.80 -4.59 5.45
CA PHE A 125 8.97 -6.02 5.16
C PHE A 125 8.75 -6.87 6.41
N GLN A 126 9.44 -6.56 7.51
CA GLN A 126 9.30 -7.29 8.77
C GLN A 126 7.87 -7.22 9.33
N SER A 127 7.12 -6.15 9.07
CA SER A 127 5.73 -6.05 9.51
C SER A 127 4.79 -6.91 8.67
N ILE A 128 4.92 -6.85 7.33
CA ILE A 128 4.04 -7.58 6.41
C ILE A 128 4.31 -9.10 6.47
N TYR A 129 5.58 -9.52 6.53
CA TYR A 129 5.95 -10.95 6.53
C TYR A 129 5.60 -11.71 7.81
N LYS A 130 5.14 -11.04 8.87
CA LYS A 130 4.49 -11.67 10.02
C LYS A 130 3.29 -12.52 9.60
N ASN A 131 2.59 -12.09 8.54
CA ASN A 131 1.55 -12.92 7.95
C ASN A 131 2.19 -13.97 7.05
N LYS A 132 2.04 -15.26 7.42
CA LYS A 132 2.63 -16.41 6.72
C LYS A 132 2.08 -16.63 5.31
N ASP A 133 0.87 -16.13 5.01
CA ASP A 133 0.27 -16.26 3.68
C ASP A 133 0.97 -15.43 2.60
N VAL A 134 1.76 -14.42 2.98
CA VAL A 134 2.39 -13.50 2.03
C VAL A 134 3.62 -14.14 1.40
N SER A 135 3.62 -14.35 0.09
CA SER A 135 4.76 -14.92 -0.66
C SER A 135 5.70 -13.85 -1.22
N LYS A 136 5.19 -12.64 -1.50
CA LYS A 136 5.97 -11.53 -2.10
C LYS A 136 5.47 -10.17 -1.62
N VAL A 137 6.41 -9.26 -1.37
CA VAL A 137 6.10 -7.88 -1.01
C VAL A 137 6.87 -6.94 -1.92
N THR A 138 6.20 -5.95 -2.50
CA THR A 138 6.85 -4.81 -3.17
C THR A 138 6.53 -3.53 -2.43
N VAL A 139 7.58 -2.85 -1.98
CA VAL A 139 7.52 -1.54 -1.33
C VAL A 139 7.93 -0.46 -2.33
N PHE A 140 7.04 0.50 -2.57
CA PHE A 140 7.29 1.69 -3.36
C PHE A 140 7.33 2.91 -2.44
N TRP A 141 8.38 3.71 -2.50
CA TRP A 141 8.44 5.01 -1.84
C TRP A 141 8.27 6.12 -2.85
N GLN A 142 7.38 7.05 -2.56
CA GLN A 142 7.05 8.19 -3.40
C GLN A 142 7.45 9.49 -2.71
N MET A 143 8.06 10.41 -3.46
CA MET A 143 8.44 11.73 -2.97
C MET A 143 8.18 12.79 -4.05
N PRO A 144 7.91 14.04 -3.64
CA PRO A 144 7.86 15.15 -4.59
C PRO A 144 9.25 15.39 -5.16
N LEU A 145 9.36 15.37 -6.49
CA LEU A 145 10.56 15.73 -7.24
C LEU A 145 10.26 16.91 -8.14
N VAL A 146 11.25 17.78 -8.30
CA VAL A 146 11.20 18.94 -9.20
C VAL A 146 11.98 18.62 -10.47
N ASP A 147 11.36 18.82 -11.63
CA ASP A 147 12.02 18.65 -12.94
C ASP A 147 12.96 19.82 -13.28
N SER A 148 13.65 19.74 -14.44
CA SER A 148 14.57 20.80 -14.89
C SER A 148 13.88 22.14 -15.19
N TYR A 149 12.54 22.15 -15.30
CA TYR A 149 11.73 23.33 -15.54
C TYR A 149 11.07 23.86 -14.25
N GLY A 150 11.36 23.28 -13.09
CA GLY A 150 10.81 23.71 -11.82
C GLY A 150 9.43 23.12 -11.48
N LYS A 151 8.93 22.14 -12.24
CA LYS A 151 7.62 21.52 -11.97
C LYS A 151 7.74 20.40 -10.95
N GLU A 152 6.96 20.47 -9.88
CA GLU A 152 6.89 19.44 -8.84
C GLU A 152 5.91 18.32 -9.22
N SER A 153 6.31 17.06 -9.00
CA SER A 153 5.44 15.89 -9.15
C SER A 153 5.84 14.77 -8.19
N ASP A 154 4.87 13.99 -7.69
CA ASP A 154 5.14 12.84 -6.85
C ASP A 154 5.62 11.64 -7.68
N GLN A 155 6.89 11.28 -7.52
CA GLN A 155 7.52 10.18 -8.26
C GLN A 155 8.01 9.08 -7.33
N ASN A 156 8.01 7.84 -7.82
CA ASN A 156 8.61 6.74 -7.10
C ASN A 156 10.14 6.92 -7.06
N VAL A 157 10.70 7.01 -5.87
CA VAL A 157 12.13 7.22 -5.65
C VAL A 157 12.88 5.96 -5.24
N LEU A 158 12.17 4.96 -4.71
CA LEU A 158 12.73 3.67 -4.30
C LEU A 158 11.67 2.58 -4.44
N ASN A 159 12.02 1.50 -5.14
CA ASN A 159 11.21 0.29 -5.22
C ASN A 159 12.04 -0.90 -4.77
N ILE A 160 11.51 -1.71 -3.87
CA ILE A 160 12.17 -2.95 -3.42
C ILE A 160 11.15 -4.06 -3.41
N THR A 161 11.46 -5.17 -4.09
CA THR A 161 10.68 -6.40 -4.01
C THR A 161 11.48 -7.45 -3.29
N LEU A 162 10.87 -8.08 -2.29
CA LEU A 162 11.36 -9.31 -1.69
C LEU A 162 10.34 -10.43 -1.91
N THR A 163 10.82 -11.64 -2.14
CA THR A 163 10.07 -12.88 -1.94
C THR A 163 10.24 -13.34 -0.49
N ARG A 164 9.36 -14.24 -0.01
CA ARG A 164 9.49 -14.85 1.32
C ARG A 164 10.85 -15.56 1.48
N ASP A 165 11.32 -16.23 0.43
CA ASP A 165 12.61 -16.93 0.46
C ASP A 165 13.78 -15.97 0.64
N THR A 166 13.78 -14.84 -0.08
CA THR A 166 14.79 -13.79 0.09
C THR A 166 14.70 -13.16 1.47
N TYR A 167 13.48 -12.84 1.94
CA TYR A 167 13.24 -12.29 3.28
C TYR A 167 13.79 -13.19 4.39
N ASN A 168 13.59 -14.51 4.28
CA ASN A 168 14.02 -15.49 5.28
C ASN A 168 15.54 -15.69 5.33
N LYS A 169 16.28 -15.33 4.27
CA LYS A 169 17.76 -15.40 4.23
C LYS A 169 18.43 -14.21 4.92
N ILE A 170 17.69 -13.13 5.19
CA ILE A 170 18.24 -11.89 5.77
C ILE A 170 18.34 -12.03 7.29
N ASP A 171 19.55 -11.84 7.85
CA ASP A 171 19.71 -11.57 9.27
C ASP A 171 19.39 -10.11 9.59
N TRP A 172 18.12 -9.84 9.87
CA TRP A 172 17.57 -8.50 10.13
C TRP A 172 18.23 -7.76 11.30
N LYS A 173 18.93 -8.45 12.21
CA LYS A 173 19.63 -7.81 13.32
C LYS A 173 20.91 -7.10 12.85
N ASN A 174 21.60 -7.67 11.86
CA ASN A 174 22.90 -7.21 11.39
C ASN A 174 22.87 -6.73 9.93
N PHE A 175 21.70 -6.71 9.30
CA PHE A 175 21.55 -6.38 7.90
C PHE A 175 21.89 -4.91 7.60
N ASN A 176 22.84 -4.69 6.71
CA ASN A 176 23.06 -3.38 6.10
C ASN A 176 22.02 -3.14 4.99
N TYR A 177 21.10 -2.21 5.21
CA TYR A 177 20.01 -1.93 4.26
C TYR A 177 20.48 -1.43 2.88
N GLU A 178 21.72 -0.95 2.74
CA GLU A 178 22.31 -0.64 1.42
C GLU A 178 22.52 -1.90 0.56
N ASN A 179 22.51 -3.10 1.15
CA ASN A 179 22.66 -4.36 0.44
C ASN A 179 21.39 -4.81 -0.30
N TYR A 180 20.24 -4.13 -0.11
CA TYR A 180 19.04 -4.43 -0.91
C TYR A 180 19.31 -4.39 -2.42
N LYS A 181 20.19 -3.50 -2.89
CA LYS A 181 20.58 -3.42 -4.31
C LYS A 181 21.19 -4.70 -4.88
N GLN A 182 21.71 -5.59 -4.02
CA GLN A 182 22.37 -6.84 -4.40
C GLN A 182 21.47 -8.04 -4.19
N ILE A 183 20.66 -8.03 -3.12
CA ILE A 183 19.93 -9.23 -2.68
C ILE A 183 18.44 -9.21 -2.99
N ALA A 184 17.85 -8.03 -3.25
CA ALA A 184 16.42 -7.94 -3.49
C ALA A 184 16.07 -8.58 -4.84
N ASP A 185 14.91 -9.25 -4.89
CA ASP A 185 14.40 -9.87 -6.12
C ASP A 185 14.12 -8.82 -7.21
N SER A 186 13.82 -7.57 -6.81
CA SER A 186 13.83 -6.40 -7.68
C SER A 186 14.22 -5.17 -6.87
N TYR A 187 15.02 -4.29 -7.49
CA TYR A 187 15.49 -3.06 -6.87
C TYR A 187 15.54 -1.93 -7.88
N PHE A 188 14.99 -0.78 -7.51
CA PHE A 188 15.15 0.47 -8.24
C PHE A 188 15.36 1.61 -7.27
N MET A 189 16.30 2.51 -7.60
CA MET A 189 16.50 3.76 -6.90
C MET A 189 16.61 4.90 -7.90
N HIS A 190 15.79 5.94 -7.72
CA HIS A 190 15.81 7.09 -8.59
C HIS A 190 17.13 7.89 -8.44
N PRO A 191 17.74 8.38 -9.53
CA PRO A 191 19.01 9.10 -9.49
C PRO A 191 19.02 10.34 -8.57
N ALA A 192 17.86 10.93 -8.32
CA ALA A 192 17.72 12.04 -7.36
C ALA A 192 18.25 11.68 -5.95
N LEU A 193 18.15 10.42 -5.52
CA LEU A 193 18.66 9.96 -4.22
C LEU A 193 20.16 9.62 -4.22
N LEU A 194 20.81 9.66 -5.39
CA LEU A 194 22.24 9.35 -5.56
C LEU A 194 23.10 10.61 -5.63
N LYS A 195 22.50 11.77 -5.89
CA LYS A 195 23.21 13.06 -5.91
C LYS A 195 23.75 13.37 -4.51
N LYS A 196 25.06 13.65 -4.43
CA LYS A 196 25.73 14.05 -3.18
C LYS A 196 25.24 15.41 -2.70
#